data_AF-A0A6L8I375-F1
#
_entry.id   AF-A0A6L8I375-F1
#
_cell.length_a   1.000
_cell.length_b   1.000
_cell.length_c   1.000
_cell.angle_alpha   90.00
_cell.angle_beta   90.00
_cell.angle_gamma   90.00
#
_symmetry.space_group_name_H-M   'P 1'
#
loop_
_entity.id
_entity.type
_entity.pdbx_description
1 polymer ?
#
loop_
_entity_poly.entity_id
_entity_poly.type
_entity_poly.pdbx_seq_one_letter_code
_entity_poly.pdbx_strand_id
1 'polypeptide(L)' 'MIVRTNWLGEFLKHSVLLAGAIVVLLPFYLMLSYSLKSPAEIESNTGGFVGSQEIMTDRRCIKAGKP' A
#
# COMPACT_ATOMS: atom_id res chain seq x y z
N MET A 1 5.59 43.87 -18.82
CA MET A 1 5.34 42.49 -19.27
C MET A 1 4.22 41.93 -18.40
N ILE A 2 2.98 41.90 -18.91
CA ILE A 2 1.81 41.44 -18.15
C ILE A 2 1.81 39.91 -18.20
N VAL A 3 2.19 39.29 -17.09
CA VAL A 3 2.08 37.84 -16.91
C VAL A 3 0.59 37.52 -16.77
N ARG A 4 -0.06 37.09 -17.87
CA ARG A 4 -1.36 36.43 -17.76
C ARG A 4 -1.13 35.10 -17.04
N THR A 5 -1.39 35.06 -15.75
CA THR A 5 -1.36 33.81 -14.98
C THR A 5 -2.52 32.94 -15.43
N ASN A 6 -2.24 31.98 -16.30
CA ASN A 6 -3.21 30.99 -16.73
C ASN A 6 -3.36 29.94 -15.62
N TRP A 7 -4.04 30.33 -14.53
CA TRP A 7 -4.24 29.52 -13.32
C TRP A 7 -4.72 28.11 -13.61
N LEU A 8 -5.64 27.96 -14.57
CA LEU A 8 -6.15 26.66 -14.99
C LEU A 8 -5.07 25.78 -15.63
N GLY A 9 -4.19 26.38 -16.43
CA GLY A 9 -3.09 25.66 -17.08
C GLY A 9 -2.02 25.23 -16.08
N GLU A 10 -1.68 26.09 -15.12
CA GLU A 10 -0.75 25.73 -14.04
C GLU A 10 -1.35 24.65 -13.13
N PHE A 11 -2.62 24.75 -12.78
CA PHE A 11 -3.31 23.71 -12.01
C PHE A 11 -3.29 22.35 -12.70
N LEU A 12 -3.55 22.30 -14.01
CA LEU A 12 -3.53 21.06 -14.78
C LEU A 12 -2.12 20.44 -14.82
N LYS A 13 -1.08 21.25 -15.03
CA LYS A 13 0.32 20.76 -14.98
C LYS A 13 0.65 20.13 -13.64
N HIS A 14 0.35 20.82 -12.54
CA HIS A 14 0.62 20.30 -11.19
C HIS A 14 -0.22 19.06 -10.87
N SER A 15 -1.49 19.02 -11.30
CA SER A 15 -2.36 17.85 -11.12
C SER A 15 -1.82 16.62 -11.83
N VAL A 16 -1.33 16.77 -13.06
CA VAL A 16 -0.70 15.67 -13.82
C VAL A 16 0.58 15.20 -13.15
N LEU A 17 1.42 16.12 -12.67
CA LEU A 17 2.65 15.78 -11.95
C LEU A 17 2.35 15.05 -10.63
N LEU A 18 1.35 15.51 -9.86
CA LEU A 18 0.91 14.85 -8.63
C LEU A 18 0.33 13.46 -8.90
N ALA A 19 -0.49 13.31 -9.94
CA ALA A 19 -1.03 12.01 -10.32
C ALA A 19 0.09 11.03 -10.69
N GLY A 20 1.08 11.48 -11.47
CA GLY A 20 2.26 10.68 -11.78
C GLY A 20 3.05 10.30 -10.52
N ALA A 21 3.24 11.22 -9.59
CA ALA A 21 3.93 10.95 -8.33
C ALA A 21 3.18 9.90 -7.47
N ILE A 22 1.85 9.96 -7.41
CA ILE A 22 1.03 8.96 -6.69
C ILE A 22 1.22 7.56 -7.29
N VAL A 23 1.19 7.45 -8.63
CA VAL A 23 1.39 6.16 -9.32
C VAL A 23 2.76 5.57 -9.00
N VAL A 24 3.80 6.40 -8.99
CA VAL A 24 5.17 5.98 -8.65
C VAL A 24 5.31 5.60 -7.17
N LEU A 25 4.62 6.29 -6.27
CA LEU A 25 4.63 5.99 -4.83
C LEU A 25 3.82 4.74 -4.47
N LEU A 26 2.81 4.39 -5.26
CA LEU A 26 1.91 3.27 -4.99
C LEU A 26 2.62 1.92 -4.69
N PRO A 27 3.60 1.44 -5.49
CA PRO A 27 4.29 0.18 -5.17
C PRO A 27 5.06 0.23 -3.84
N PHE A 28 5.68 1.37 -3.51
CA PHE A 28 6.36 1.55 -2.23
C PHE A 28 5.39 1.56 -1.06
N TYR A 29 4.23 2.19 -1.23
CA TYR A 29 3.15 2.19 -0.25
C TYR A 29 2.64 0.78 0.04
N LEU A 30 2.49 -0.05 -1.00
CA LEU A 30 2.12 -1.46 -0.84
C LEU A 30 3.25 -2.28 -0.18
N MET A 31 4.51 -2.06 -0.53
CA MET A 31 5.63 -2.76 0.14
C MET A 31 5.67 -2.47 1.64
N LEU A 32 5.39 -1.23 2.05
CA LEU A 32 5.28 -0.87 3.46
C LEU A 32 4.11 -1.57 4.15
N SER A 33 2.95 -1.66 3.51
CA SER A 33 1.80 -2.37 4.09
C SER A 33 2.07 -3.87 4.24
N TYR A 34 2.68 -4.50 3.24
CA TYR A 34 3.05 -5.92 3.30
C TYR A 34 4.07 -6.22 4.41
N SER A 35 4.96 -5.28 4.71
CA SER A 35 5.93 -5.45 5.80
C SER A 35 5.28 -5.44 7.20
N LEU A 36 4.05 -4.92 7.32
CA LEU A 36 3.28 -4.86 8.56
C LEU A 36 2.21 -5.96 8.63
N LYS A 37 2.24 -6.92 7.71
CA LYS A 37 1.22 -7.95 7.52
C LYS A 37 1.71 -9.30 7.99
N SER A 38 0.84 -10.11 8.61
CA SER A 38 1.24 -11.46 9.02
C SER A 38 1.43 -12.36 7.78
N PRO A 39 2.27 -13.42 7.86
CA PRO A 39 2.45 -14.33 6.73
C PRO A 39 1.14 -14.93 6.21
N ALA A 40 0.21 -15.27 7.11
CA ALA A 40 -1.10 -15.83 6.76
C ALA A 40 -1.99 -14.81 6.01
N GLU A 41 -1.92 -13.53 6.37
CA GLU A 41 -2.62 -12.45 5.68
C GLU A 41 -2.04 -12.18 4.28
N ILE A 42 -0.73 -12.37 4.11
CA ILE A 42 -0.05 -12.25 2.80
C ILE A 42 -0.49 -13.38 1.86
N GLU A 43 -0.48 -14.62 2.34
CA GLU A 43 -0.89 -15.79 1.52
C GLU A 43 -2.37 -15.74 1.12
N SER A 44 -3.24 -15.29 2.01
CA SER A 44 -4.68 -15.18 1.76
C SER A 44 -5.07 -13.89 1.04
N ASN A 45 -4.15 -12.94 0.87
CA ASN A 45 -4.41 -11.59 0.37
C ASN A 45 -5.59 -10.90 1.08
N THR A 46 -5.72 -11.14 2.38
CA THR A 46 -6.77 -10.56 3.25
C THR A 46 -6.17 -9.50 4.16
N GLY A 47 -7.00 -8.72 4.88
CA GLY A 47 -6.56 -7.69 5.82
C GLY A 47 -6.33 -6.31 5.18
N GLY A 48 -6.21 -5.28 6.04
CA GLY A 48 -6.10 -3.87 5.63
C GLY A 48 -4.67 -3.40 5.32
N PHE A 49 -4.44 -2.08 5.46
CA PHE A 49 -3.11 -1.47 5.32
C PHE A 49 -2.15 -1.88 6.46
N VAL A 50 -2.69 -2.11 7.66
CA VAL A 50 -1.96 -2.65 8.81
C VAL A 50 -2.52 -4.02 9.10
N GLY A 51 -1.65 -5.03 9.22
CA GLY A 51 -2.04 -6.39 9.55
C GLY A 51 -2.18 -6.64 11.04
N SER A 52 -2.70 -7.82 11.38
CA SER A 52 -2.88 -8.29 12.76
C SER A 52 -1.57 -8.77 13.43
N GLN A 53 -0.48 -8.91 12.66
CA GLN A 53 0.81 -9.45 13.10
C GLN A 53 0.70 -10.77 13.89
N GLU A 54 -0.27 -11.61 13.52
CA GLU A 54 -0.46 -12.93 14.13
C GLU A 54 0.69 -13.90 13.79
N ILE A 55 1.00 -14.79 14.73
CA ILE A 55 1.96 -15.86 14.50
C ILE A 55 1.39 -16.84 13.45
N MET A 56 2.21 -17.21 12.46
CA MET A 56 1.80 -18.20 11.48
C MET A 56 1.78 -19.58 12.13
N THR A 57 0.58 -20.17 12.26
CA THR A 57 0.42 -21.51 12.81
C THR A 57 -0.22 -22.44 11.79
N ASP A 58 0.34 -23.64 11.61
CA ASP A 58 -0.30 -24.67 10.79
C ASP A 58 -1.40 -25.38 11.61
N ARG A 59 -2.64 -25.33 11.11
CA ARG A 59 -3.80 -25.97 11.73
C ARG A 59 -3.65 -27.49 11.87
N ARG A 60 -2.94 -28.16 10.96
CA ARG A 60 -2.64 -29.61 11.07
C ARG A 60 -1.70 -29.89 12.24
N CYS A 61 -0.66 -29.06 12.41
CA CYS A 61 0.30 -29.21 13.50
C CYS A 61 -0.38 -29.00 14.86
N ILE A 62 -1.18 -27.93 15.00
CA ILE A 62 -1.99 -27.69 16.20
C ILE A 62 -2.92 -28.86 16.50
N LYS A 63 -3.64 -29.37 15.49
CA LYS A 63 -4.57 -30.51 15.66
C LYS A 63 -3.84 -31.81 16.05
N ALA A 64 -2.57 -31.96 15.65
CA ALA A 64 -1.73 -33.08 16.01
C ALA A 64 -1.05 -32.92 17.39
N GLY A 65 -1.33 -31.83 18.13
CA GLY A 65 -0.69 -31.54 19.42
C GLY A 65 0.79 -31.16 19.30
N LYS A 66 1.23 -30.76 18.10
CA LYS A 66 2.60 -30.33 17.81
C LYS A 66 2.54 -28.83 17.50
N PRO A 67 2.72 -27.94 18.49
CA PRO A 67 2.70 -26.51 18.25
C PRO A 67 3.84 -26.07 17.32
#